data_AF-A0A950YLS8-F1
#
_entry.id   AF-A0A950YLS8-F1
#
_cell.length_a   1.000
_cell.length_b   1.000
_cell.length_c   1.000
_cell.angle_alpha   90.00
_cell.angle_beta   90.00
_cell.angle_gamma   90.00
#
_symmetry.space_group_name_H-M   'P 1'
#
loop_
_entity.id
_entity.type
_entity.pdbx_description
1 polymer ?
#
loop_
_entity_poly.entity_id
_entity_poly.type
_entity_poly.pdbx_seq_one_letter_code
_entity_poly.pdbx_strand_id
1 'polypeptide(L)'
;MTSDGSPYTRFRRALETGNETLVFAAARELPHVGLDDALRICLLLRDGDRERYERAAVRWLGRFALEARGVRIEALRQAAEALDALPDRAAEAMERLQGLCVEHGLR
;
A
#
# COMPACT_ATOMS: atom_id res chain seq x y z
N MET A 1 13.38 -24.25 -17.94
CA MET A 1 12.20 -23.38 -17.75
C MET A 1 11.84 -23.42 -16.28
N THR A 2 12.26 -22.42 -15.51
CA THR A 2 11.66 -22.26 -14.18
C THR A 2 10.25 -21.75 -14.38
N SER A 3 9.30 -22.39 -13.71
CA SER A 3 7.90 -22.02 -13.59
C SER A 3 7.77 -20.71 -12.81
N ASP A 4 8.32 -19.64 -13.38
CA ASP A 4 8.05 -18.29 -12.90
C ASP A 4 6.56 -18.06 -13.17
N GLY A 5 5.78 -18.03 -12.10
CA GLY A 5 4.34 -17.79 -12.18
C GLY A 5 4.04 -16.46 -12.88
N SER A 6 2.75 -16.17 -13.07
CA SER A 6 2.33 -14.89 -13.64
C SER A 6 3.09 -13.71 -12.98
N PRO A 7 3.38 -12.60 -13.68
CA PRO A 7 4.09 -11.45 -13.09
C PRO A 7 3.51 -11.02 -11.74
N TYR A 8 2.18 -11.11 -11.60
CA TYR A 8 1.48 -10.88 -10.34
C TYR A 8 1.87 -11.88 -9.22
N THR A 9 1.98 -13.17 -9.53
CA THR A 9 2.44 -14.19 -8.58
C THR A 9 3.86 -13.90 -8.10
N ARG A 10 4.75 -13.47 -9.00
CA ARG A 10 6.12 -13.08 -8.64
C ARG A 10 6.13 -11.84 -7.73
N PHE A 11 5.34 -10.83 -8.05
CA PHE A 11 5.16 -9.65 -7.21
C PHE A 11 4.62 -10.00 -5.82
N ARG A 12 3.60 -10.85 -5.74
CA ARG A 12 3.06 -11.33 -4.47
C ARG A 12 4.10 -12.03 -3.61
N ARG A 13 4.89 -12.93 -4.21
CA ARG A 13 6.00 -13.58 -3.51
C ARG A 13 7.06 -12.57 -3.04
N ALA A 14 7.36 -11.56 -3.86
CA ALA A 14 8.28 -10.50 -3.46
C ALA A 14 7.75 -9.73 -2.23
N LEU A 15 6.45 -9.41 -2.18
CA LEU A 15 5.84 -8.77 -1.00
C LEU A 15 5.99 -9.63 0.26
N GLU A 16 5.82 -10.96 0.15
CA GLU A 16 5.99 -11.89 1.27
C GLU A 16 7.43 -11.90 1.83
N THR A 17 8.44 -11.53 1.01
CA THR A 17 9.84 -11.44 1.48
C THR A 17 10.15 -10.16 2.27
N GLY A 18 9.34 -9.11 2.13
CA GLY A 18 9.65 -7.79 2.70
C GLY A 18 10.89 -7.11 2.11
N ASN A 19 11.47 -7.63 1.02
CA ASN A 19 12.63 -7.01 0.40
C ASN A 19 12.18 -5.93 -0.59
N GLU A 20 12.34 -4.66 -0.20
CA GLU A 20 11.98 -3.49 -1.03
C GLU A 20 12.50 -3.57 -2.47
N THR A 21 13.75 -4.00 -2.64
CA THR A 21 14.39 -4.08 -3.96
C THR A 21 13.67 -5.07 -4.86
N LEU A 22 13.36 -6.26 -4.33
CA LEU A 22 12.61 -7.29 -5.06
C LEU A 22 11.17 -6.85 -5.35
N VAL A 23 10.52 -6.20 -4.40
CA VAL A 23 9.15 -5.69 -4.53
C VAL A 23 9.08 -4.63 -5.63
N PHE A 24 9.98 -3.65 -5.65
CA PHE A 24 9.99 -2.62 -6.69
C PHE A 24 10.34 -3.18 -8.07
N ALA A 25 11.29 -4.12 -8.14
CA ALA A 25 11.61 -4.79 -9.40
C ALA A 25 10.39 -5.51 -9.96
N ALA A 26 9.69 -6.31 -9.14
CA ALA A 26 8.50 -7.04 -9.57
C ALA A 26 7.31 -6.12 -9.87
N ALA A 27 7.12 -5.03 -9.10
CA ALA A 27 6.05 -4.06 -9.33
C ALA A 27 6.18 -3.36 -10.69
N ARG A 28 7.40 -3.12 -11.17
CA ARG A 28 7.68 -2.51 -12.47
C ARG A 28 7.33 -3.42 -13.65
N GLU A 29 7.24 -4.72 -13.42
CA GLU A 29 6.82 -5.70 -14.44
C GLU A 29 5.29 -5.77 -14.57
N LEU A 30 4.55 -5.21 -13.62
CA LEU A 30 3.10 -5.19 -13.68
C LEU A 30 2.61 -4.08 -14.62
N PRO A 31 1.62 -4.35 -15.50
CA PRO A 31 1.02 -3.31 -16.32
C PRO A 31 0.25 -2.29 -15.47
N HIS A 32 -0.25 -2.71 -14.31
CA HIS A 32 -0.95 -1.88 -13.35
C HIS A 32 -0.78 -2.45 -11.93
N VAL A 33 -0.55 -1.58 -10.96
CA VAL A 33 -0.53 -1.92 -9.53
C VAL A 33 -1.86 -1.47 -8.93
N GLY A 34 -2.67 -2.41 -8.45
CA GLY A 34 -3.94 -2.12 -7.78
C GLY A 34 -3.77 -1.24 -6.54
N LEU A 35 -4.87 -0.64 -6.07
CA LEU A 35 -4.84 0.25 -4.91
C LEU A 35 -4.44 -0.49 -3.62
N ASP A 36 -4.85 -1.75 -3.48
CA ASP A 36 -4.55 -2.62 -2.34
C ASP A 36 -3.05 -2.94 -2.28
N ASP A 37 -2.49 -3.33 -3.43
CA ASP A 37 -1.08 -3.64 -3.55
C ASP A 37 -0.20 -2.40 -3.42
N ALA A 38 -0.68 -1.24 -3.87
CA ALA A 38 -0.02 0.03 -3.63
C ALA A 38 0.04 0.40 -2.14
N LEU A 39 -1.01 0.08 -1.36
CA LEU A 39 -0.98 0.24 0.09
C LEU A 39 0.08 -0.68 0.70
N ARG A 40 0.13 -1.95 0.28
CA ARG A 40 1.14 -2.91 0.77
C ARG A 40 2.58 -2.42 0.50
N ILE A 41 2.84 -1.87 -0.68
CA ILE A 41 4.14 -1.25 -1.00
C ILE A 41 4.41 -0.04 -0.10
N CYS A 42 3.41 0.79 0.18
CA CYS A 42 3.55 1.92 1.11
C CYS A 42 3.92 1.44 2.52
N LEU A 43 3.22 0.43 3.03
CA LEU A 43 3.47 -0.14 4.36
C LEU A 43 4.85 -0.82 4.46
N LEU A 44 5.38 -1.33 3.35
CA LEU A 44 6.72 -1.91 3.31
C LEU A 44 7.80 -0.87 3.60
N LEU A 45 7.62 0.36 3.12
CA LEU A 45 8.58 1.45 3.27
C LEU A 45 8.62 2.05 4.69
N ARG A 46 7.66 1.70 5.55
CA ARG A 46 7.46 2.35 6.86
C ARG A 46 8.70 2.26 7.77
N ASP A 47 9.41 1.14 7.71
CA ASP A 47 10.54 0.80 8.60
C ASP A 47 11.90 1.19 7.96
N GLY A 48 11.88 1.67 6.72
CA GLY A 48 13.06 2.04 5.93
C GLY A 48 13.27 3.55 5.87
N ASP A 49 13.26 4.09 4.66
CA ASP A 49 13.48 5.52 4.39
C ASP A 49 12.18 6.32 4.61
N ARG A 50 12.18 7.20 5.63
CA ARG A 50 11.03 8.03 6.00
C ARG A 50 10.57 8.96 4.86
N GLU A 51 11.47 9.49 4.05
CA GLU A 51 11.10 10.36 2.94
C GLU A 51 10.40 9.55 1.82
N ARG A 52 10.88 8.33 1.56
CA ARG A 52 10.23 7.43 0.59
C ARG A 52 8.86 6.98 1.08
N TYR A 53 8.73 6.66 2.36
CA TYR A 53 7.45 6.33 2.97
C TYR A 53 6.45 7.47 2.79
N GLU A 54 6.83 8.69 3.18
CA GLU A 54 5.96 9.88 3.08
C GLU A 54 5.46 10.09 1.64
N ARG A 55 6.37 10.03 0.66
CA ARG A 55 6.02 10.19 -0.76
C ARG A 55 5.09 9.07 -1.25
N ALA A 56 5.29 7.84 -0.78
CA ALA A 56 4.42 6.72 -1.11
C ALA A 56 3.03 6.87 -0.48
N ALA A 57 2.96 7.31 0.78
CA ALA A 57 1.73 7.57 1.52
C ALA A 57 0.89 8.67 0.84
N VAL A 58 1.50 9.80 0.52
CA VAL A 58 0.83 10.91 -0.20
C VAL A 58 0.32 10.46 -1.57
N ARG A 59 1.13 9.70 -2.32
CA ARG A 59 0.70 9.17 -3.62
C ARG A 59 -0.46 8.20 -3.47
N TRP A 60 -0.43 7.33 -2.46
CA TRP A 60 -1.50 6.38 -2.19
C TRP A 60 -2.79 7.11 -1.78
N LEU A 61 -2.72 8.14 -0.93
CA LEU A 61 -3.88 8.96 -0.56
C LEU A 61 -4.54 9.62 -1.77
N GLY A 62 -3.74 10.13 -2.71
CA GLY A 62 -4.25 10.67 -3.97
C GLY A 62 -4.99 9.62 -4.80
N ARG A 63 -4.46 8.39 -4.87
CA ARG A 63 -5.15 7.27 -5.52
C ARG A 63 -6.41 6.85 -4.78
N PHE A 64 -6.37 6.75 -3.46
CA PHE A 64 -7.52 6.42 -2.64
C PHE A 64 -8.67 7.41 -2.87
N ALA A 65 -8.37 8.71 -2.92
CA ALA A 65 -9.37 9.74 -3.21
C ALA A 65 -10.02 9.61 -4.61
N LEU A 66 -9.29 9.08 -5.60
CA LEU A 66 -9.73 9.01 -6.99
C LEU A 66 -10.31 7.64 -7.40
N GLU A 67 -9.81 6.56 -6.82
CA GLU A 67 -10.07 5.18 -7.24
C GLU A 67 -11.02 4.44 -6.29
N ALA A 68 -11.04 4.79 -4.99
CA ALA A 68 -11.84 4.07 -4.03
C ALA A 68 -13.32 4.52 -4.02
N ARG A 69 -14.22 3.58 -3.73
CA ARG A 69 -15.65 3.79 -3.89
C ARG A 69 -16.21 4.69 -2.80
N GLY A 70 -16.83 5.80 -3.18
CA GLY A 70 -17.61 6.63 -2.24
C GLY A 70 -16.77 7.35 -1.19
N VAL A 71 -15.46 7.52 -1.41
CA VAL A 71 -14.59 8.28 -0.51
C VAL A 71 -15.09 9.70 -0.36
N ARG A 72 -15.12 10.15 0.91
CA ARG A 72 -15.43 11.52 1.31
C ARG A 72 -14.20 12.12 1.99
N ILE A 73 -14.22 13.43 2.19
CA ILE A 73 -13.16 14.17 2.90
C ILE A 73 -12.83 13.52 4.25
N GLU A 74 -13.84 13.02 4.95
CA GLU A 74 -13.67 12.38 6.25
C GLU A 74 -12.85 11.08 6.18
N ALA A 75 -13.20 10.17 5.26
CA ALA A 75 -12.42 8.95 5.04
C ALA A 75 -10.98 9.26 4.58
N LEU A 76 -10.80 10.28 3.74
CA LEU A 76 -9.46 10.72 3.32
C LEU A 76 -8.63 11.26 4.49
N ARG A 77 -9.25 12.03 5.39
CA ARG A 77 -8.61 12.53 6.61
C ARG A 77 -8.20 11.38 7.52
N GLN A 78 -9.11 10.44 7.78
CA GLN A 78 -8.82 9.27 8.61
C GLN A 78 -7.69 8.40 8.04
N ALA A 79 -7.66 8.22 6.71
CA ALA A 79 -6.58 7.52 6.04
C ALA A 79 -5.23 8.25 6.22
N ALA A 80 -5.21 9.58 6.08
CA ALA A 80 -4.00 10.39 6.26
C ALA A 80 -3.49 10.34 7.71
N GLU A 81 -4.40 10.49 8.68
CA GLU A 81 -4.07 10.38 10.11
C GLU A 81 -3.52 9.00 10.46
N ALA A 82 -4.08 7.93 9.90
CA ALA A 82 -3.58 6.58 10.13
C ALA A 82 -2.19 6.36 9.51
N LEU A 83 -1.92 6.88 8.31
CA LEU A 83 -0.59 6.80 7.68
C LEU A 83 0.46 7.64 8.43
N ASP A 84 0.10 8.81 8.95
CA ASP A 84 1.00 9.65 9.75
C ASP A 84 1.31 9.01 11.12
N ALA A 85 0.32 8.36 11.74
CA ALA A 85 0.49 7.67 13.02
C ALA A 85 1.24 6.32 12.91
N LEU A 86 1.43 5.79 11.71
CA LEU A 86 1.94 4.43 11.47
C LEU A 86 3.35 4.17 12.05
N PRO A 87 4.32 5.09 11.96
CA PRO A 87 5.65 4.93 12.56
C PRO A 87 5.62 4.81 14.09
N ASP A 88 4.68 5.48 14.76
CA ASP A 88 4.64 5.57 16.22
C ASP A 88 3.61 4.61 16.86
N ARG A 89 2.52 4.31 16.14
CA ARG A 89 1.35 3.57 16.63
C ARG A 89 0.86 2.56 15.59
N ALA A 90 1.76 1.70 15.12
CA ALA A 90 1.51 0.78 14.02
C ALA A 90 0.24 -0.07 14.18
N ALA A 91 -0.02 -0.66 15.35
CA ALA A 91 -1.17 -1.55 15.55
C ALA A 91 -2.52 -0.82 15.35
N GLU A 92 -2.71 0.32 16.02
CA GLU A 92 -3.94 1.13 15.94
C GLU A 92 -4.11 1.76 14.54
N ALA A 93 -3.00 2.20 13.93
CA ALA A 93 -3.00 2.73 12.57
C ALA A 93 -3.38 1.67 11.53
N MET A 94 -2.83 0.46 11.65
CA MET A 94 -3.15 -0.66 10.75
C MET A 94 -4.62 -1.09 10.86
N GLU A 95 -5.17 -1.15 12.07
CA GLU A 95 -6.59 -1.48 12.28
C GLU A 95 -7.50 -0.44 11.61
N ARG A 96 -7.19 0.86 11.77
CA ARG A 96 -7.94 1.94 11.10
C ARG A 96 -7.85 1.85 9.58
N LEU A 97 -6.66 1.64 9.02
CA LEU A 97 -6.49 1.46 7.59
C LEU A 97 -7.25 0.24 7.06
N GLN A 98 -7.24 -0.86 7.81
CA GLN A 98 -7.99 -2.06 7.44
C GLN A 98 -9.50 -1.80 7.42
N GLY A 99 -10.04 -1.09 8.42
CA GLY A 99 -11.45 -0.69 8.46
C GLY A 99 -11.85 0.14 7.23
N LEU A 100 -11.05 1.16 6.90
CA LEU A 100 -11.26 1.99 5.71
C LEU A 100 -11.17 1.17 4.41
N CYS A 101 -10.22 0.24 4.32
CA CYS A 101 -10.09 -0.64 3.16
C CYS A 101 -11.37 -1.46 2.96
N VAL A 102 -11.88 -2.08 4.02
CA VAL A 102 -13.11 -2.89 3.97
C VAL A 102 -14.32 -2.03 3.59
N GLU A 103 -14.48 -0.85 4.20
CA GLU A 103 -15.58 0.08 3.92
C GLU A 103 -15.62 0.50 2.45
N HIS A 104 -14.45 0.77 1.87
CA HIS A 104 -14.32 1.24 0.49
C HIS A 104 -14.09 0.12 -0.54
N GLY A 105 -14.13 -1.14 -0.12
CA GLY A 105 -14.10 -2.32 -1.00
C GLY A 105 -12.71 -2.73 -1.51
N LEU A 106 -11.65 -2.30 -0.83
CA LEU A 106 -10.28 -2.79 -1.03
C LEU A 106 -10.13 -4.19 -0.41
N ARG A 107 -9.33 -5.08 -1.02
CA ARG A 107 -9.22 -6.52 -0.69
C ARG A 107 -7.82 -6.97 -0.26
#